data_AF-A0A9E2Z049-F1
#
_entry.id   AF-A0A9E2Z049-F1
#
_cell.length_a   1.000
_cell.length_b   1.000
_cell.length_c   1.000
_cell.angle_alpha   90.00
_cell.angle_beta   90.00
_cell.angle_gamma   90.00
#
_symmetry.space_group_name_H-M   'P 1'
#
loop_
_entity.id
_entity.type
_entity.pdbx_description
1 polymer ?
#
loop_
_entity_poly.entity_id
_entity_poly.type
_entity_poly.pdbx_seq_one_letter_code
_entity_poly.pdbx_strand_id
1 'polypeptide(L)'
;MSNGINSGGDAPRQFSDAYLGKSKAAGDTRWKLPLRIACALLLSVSATTSMRARDLDGHYAAQNPELHQWFEGLRSGKGPCCSDADGSAVSDVDWETLGGHYRVRIDGEWVTVPDEAVITEPNRIGRTMVWPIRGYLGISIRCFMPGSMT
;
A
#
# COMPACT_ATOMS: atom_id res chain seq x y z
N MET A 1 -23.46 38.69 80.87
CA MET A 1 -24.84 38.21 81.03
C MET A 1 -25.21 37.47 79.76
N SER A 2 -25.68 36.25 79.95
CA SER A 2 -25.93 35.22 78.95
C SER A 2 -27.16 35.52 78.08
N ASN A 3 -27.25 34.72 77.00
CA ASN A 3 -28.46 34.33 76.24
C ASN A 3 -28.85 35.26 75.07
N GLY A 4 -29.23 34.78 73.89
CA GLY A 4 -29.71 33.44 73.54
C GLY A 4 -29.70 33.15 72.03
N ILE A 5 -30.05 31.89 71.76
CA ILE A 5 -29.86 31.06 70.57
C ILE A 5 -31.09 31.13 69.63
N ASN A 6 -30.94 30.56 68.42
CA ASN A 6 -31.93 29.99 67.46
C ASN A 6 -32.40 30.92 66.32
N SER A 7 -32.59 30.49 65.07
CA SER A 7 -32.40 29.21 64.35
C SER A 7 -32.75 29.42 62.86
N GLY A 8 -32.25 28.55 61.97
CA GLY A 8 -32.73 28.34 60.58
C GLY A 8 -32.11 29.26 59.52
N GLY A 9 -31.62 28.82 58.35
CA GLY A 9 -31.79 27.59 57.60
C GLY A 9 -31.97 27.97 56.12
N ASP A 10 -31.17 27.36 55.24
CA ASP A 10 -31.22 27.33 53.76
C ASP A 10 -30.86 28.58 52.91
N ALA A 11 -29.97 28.36 51.94
CA ALA A 11 -29.51 29.31 50.93
C ALA A 11 -30.09 28.97 49.53
N PRO A 12 -30.27 29.97 48.64
CA PRO A 12 -30.02 29.73 47.22
C PRO A 12 -29.35 30.87 46.42
N ARG A 13 -28.41 30.46 45.54
CA ARG A 13 -28.16 30.77 44.09
C ARG A 13 -28.56 32.15 43.50
N GLN A 14 -27.90 32.74 42.48
CA GLN A 14 -26.67 32.51 41.70
C GLN A 14 -26.38 33.76 40.81
N PHE A 15 -25.10 33.97 40.51
CA PHE A 15 -24.50 34.18 39.17
C PHE A 15 -24.88 35.42 38.33
N SER A 16 -23.97 36.39 38.30
CA SER A 16 -23.98 37.58 37.45
C SER A 16 -23.10 37.39 36.20
N ASP A 17 -23.72 37.37 35.02
CA ASP A 17 -23.07 37.54 33.72
C ASP A 17 -23.81 38.64 32.93
N ALA A 18 -23.25 39.85 32.84
CA ALA A 18 -23.86 40.92 32.04
C ALA A 18 -22.92 42.02 31.50
N TYR A 19 -21.62 41.75 31.29
CA TYR A 19 -20.78 42.71 30.55
C TYR A 19 -20.07 42.05 29.38
N LEU A 20 -20.88 41.81 28.35
CA LEU A 20 -20.46 41.47 27.00
C LEU A 20 -20.05 42.77 26.27
N GLY A 21 -18.74 42.98 26.08
CA GLY A 21 -18.16 44.06 25.28
C GLY A 21 -17.26 43.50 24.19
N LYS A 22 -17.70 43.61 22.94
CA LYS A 22 -17.27 42.83 21.77
C LYS A 22 -16.18 43.53 20.91
N SER A 23 -15.03 42.86 20.77
CA SER A 23 -14.09 42.72 19.63
C SER A 23 -13.72 43.90 18.69
N LYS A 24 -12.42 44.01 18.33
CA LYS A 24 -11.92 44.17 16.95
C LYS A 24 -10.37 44.04 16.83
N ALA A 25 -9.92 42.98 16.17
CA ALA A 25 -8.67 42.94 15.39
C ALA A 25 -8.77 41.71 14.45
N ALA A 26 -9.29 41.95 13.25
CA ALA A 26 -9.43 40.94 12.20
C ALA A 26 -8.75 41.46 10.95
N GLY A 27 -7.68 40.79 10.52
CA GLY A 27 -7.06 41.03 9.21
C GLY A 27 -5.54 40.93 9.26
N ASP A 28 -5.02 39.71 9.19
CA ASP A 28 -3.73 39.40 8.53
C ASP A 28 -3.38 37.89 8.60
N THR A 29 -3.91 37.17 9.58
CA THR A 29 -3.72 35.70 9.68
C THR A 29 -4.77 34.89 8.92
N ARG A 30 -5.85 35.53 8.45
CA ARG A 30 -7.01 34.88 7.85
C ARG A 30 -6.80 34.34 6.43
N TRP A 31 -5.84 34.85 5.66
CA TRP A 31 -5.52 34.28 4.33
C TRP A 31 -4.43 33.19 4.40
N LYS A 32 -3.57 33.23 5.43
CA LYS A 32 -2.46 32.28 5.55
C LYS A 32 -2.93 30.87 5.91
N LEU A 33 -4.01 30.76 6.68
CA LEU A 33 -4.59 29.48 7.08
C LEU A 33 -5.27 28.71 5.93
N PRO A 34 -6.15 29.29 5.08
CA PRO A 34 -6.71 28.57 3.94
C PRO A 34 -5.63 28.22 2.91
N LEU A 35 -4.59 29.06 2.74
CA LEU A 35 -3.45 28.77 1.87
C LEU A 35 -2.64 27.56 2.38
N ARG A 36 -2.38 27.48 3.69
CA ARG A 36 -1.69 26.34 4.33
C ARG A 36 -2.52 25.05 4.22
N ILE A 37 -3.83 25.15 4.42
CA ILE A 37 -4.76 24.02 4.27
C ILE A 37 -4.82 23.56 2.80
N ALA A 38 -4.87 24.49 1.83
CA ALA A 38 -4.81 24.17 0.41
C ALA A 38 -3.47 23.51 0.02
N CYS A 39 -2.34 24.02 0.53
CA CYS A 39 -1.03 23.40 0.34
C CYS A 39 -0.97 21.99 0.97
N ALA A 40 -1.53 21.80 2.16
CA ALA A 40 -1.58 20.49 2.82
C ALA A 40 -2.49 19.49 2.09
N LEU A 41 -3.63 19.96 1.56
CA LEU A 41 -4.53 19.15 0.73
C LEU A 41 -3.86 18.76 -0.60
N LEU A 42 -3.15 19.67 -1.26
CA LEU A 42 -2.34 19.39 -2.46
C LEU A 42 -1.20 18.39 -2.18
N LEU A 43 -0.54 18.50 -1.03
CA LEU A 43 0.46 17.53 -0.58
C LEU A 43 -0.15 16.14 -0.29
N SER A 44 -1.37 16.09 0.25
CA SER A 44 -2.06 14.81 0.52
C SER A 44 -2.55 14.08 -0.74
N VAL A 45 -2.87 14.80 -1.82
CA VAL A 45 -3.18 14.21 -3.14
C VAL A 45 -1.93 13.61 -3.80
N SER A 46 -0.74 14.03 -3.39
CA SER A 46 0.54 13.54 -3.92
C SER A 46 0.98 12.20 -3.30
N ALA A 47 0.22 11.65 -2.34
CA ALA A 47 0.35 10.27 -1.89
C ALA A 47 -0.27 9.28 -2.90
N THR A 48 -0.18 9.59 -4.20
CA THR A 48 -0.42 8.63 -5.27
C THR A 48 0.53 7.47 -5.03
N THR A 49 -0.03 6.36 -4.57
CA THR A 49 0.62 5.05 -4.57
C THR A 49 0.94 4.69 -6.02
N SER A 50 2.05 5.18 -6.54
CA SER A 50 2.60 4.72 -7.82
C SER A 50 3.29 3.39 -7.59
N MET A 51 2.49 2.34 -7.38
CA MET A 51 2.92 1.00 -7.76
C MET A 51 2.81 0.88 -9.29
N ARG A 52 3.69 1.57 -10.00
CA ARG A 52 3.92 1.34 -11.43
C ARG A 52 5.31 0.74 -11.58
N ALA A 53 5.42 -0.54 -11.28
CA ALA A 53 6.55 -1.37 -11.69
C ALA A 53 6.39 -1.73 -13.17
N ARG A 54 6.39 -0.73 -14.06
CA ARG A 54 6.36 -0.93 -15.51
C ARG A 54 7.38 0.01 -16.12
N ASP A 55 8.31 -0.54 -16.90
CA ASP A 55 9.34 0.24 -17.61
C ASP A 55 8.71 0.90 -18.85
N LEU A 56 7.87 1.91 -18.65
CA LEU A 56 7.17 2.60 -19.75
C LEU A 56 8.14 3.32 -20.68
N ASP A 57 9.22 3.83 -20.12
CA ASP A 57 10.22 4.64 -20.83
C ASP A 57 11.39 3.78 -21.36
N GLY A 58 11.38 2.46 -21.10
CA GLY A 58 12.42 1.52 -21.55
C GLY A 58 13.80 1.77 -20.93
N HIS A 59 13.88 2.58 -19.88
CA HIS A 59 15.14 2.97 -19.27
C HIS A 59 15.83 1.80 -18.56
N TYR A 60 15.07 0.87 -17.98
CA TYR A 60 15.64 -0.32 -17.35
C TYR A 60 16.11 -1.33 -18.40
N ALA A 61 15.34 -1.52 -19.46
CA ALA A 61 15.75 -2.34 -20.60
C ALA A 61 17.03 -1.80 -21.26
N ALA A 62 17.16 -0.48 -21.40
CA ALA A 62 18.35 0.16 -21.99
C ALA A 62 19.59 0.07 -21.09
N GLN A 63 19.43 0.12 -19.76
CA GLN A 63 20.55 0.04 -18.81
C GLN A 63 21.10 -1.38 -18.67
N ASN A 64 20.26 -2.41 -18.80
CA ASN A 64 20.67 -3.81 -18.66
C ASN A 64 20.13 -4.68 -19.81
N PRO A 65 20.65 -4.51 -21.04
CA PRO A 65 20.11 -5.17 -22.23
C PRO A 65 20.20 -6.70 -22.16
N GLU A 66 21.26 -7.26 -21.58
CA GLU A 66 21.40 -8.72 -21.43
C GLU A 66 20.38 -9.32 -20.46
N LEU A 67 20.13 -8.63 -19.33
CA LEU A 67 19.14 -9.08 -18.35
C LEU A 67 17.73 -8.98 -18.93
N HIS A 68 17.45 -7.90 -19.67
CA HIS A 68 16.19 -7.72 -20.37
C HIS A 68 15.96 -8.82 -21.43
N GLN A 69 16.95 -9.11 -22.28
CA GLN A 69 16.86 -10.18 -23.28
C GLN A 69 16.64 -11.56 -22.66
N TRP A 70 17.33 -11.85 -21.55
CA TRP A 70 17.10 -13.08 -20.80
C TRP A 70 15.66 -13.14 -20.27
N PHE A 71 15.16 -12.05 -19.70
CA PHE A 71 13.82 -11.98 -19.15
C PHE A 71 12.74 -12.19 -20.21
N GLU A 72 12.86 -11.53 -21.37
CA GLU A 72 11.96 -11.71 -22.53
C GLU A 72 12.05 -13.12 -23.14
N GLY A 73 13.18 -13.80 -22.94
CA GLY A 73 13.40 -15.17 -23.36
C GLY A 73 12.77 -16.23 -22.47
N LEU A 74 12.25 -15.87 -21.29
CA LEU A 74 11.75 -16.84 -20.31
C LEU A 74 10.53 -17.62 -20.81
N ARG A 75 10.58 -18.94 -20.61
CA ARG A 75 9.52 -19.87 -20.99
C ARG A 75 9.30 -20.91 -19.89
N SER A 76 8.04 -21.30 -19.72
CA SER A 76 7.66 -22.48 -18.95
C SER A 76 7.20 -23.61 -19.89
N GLY A 77 6.80 -24.75 -19.33
CA GLY A 77 6.13 -25.81 -20.08
C GLY A 77 4.82 -25.36 -20.74
N LYS A 78 4.25 -24.23 -20.32
CA LYS A 78 3.07 -23.58 -20.93
C LYS A 78 3.42 -22.67 -22.12
N GLY A 79 4.70 -22.50 -22.44
CA GLY A 79 5.18 -21.60 -23.49
C GLY A 79 5.83 -20.33 -22.94
N PRO A 80 5.93 -19.26 -23.76
CA PRO A 80 6.49 -17.98 -23.32
C PRO A 80 5.74 -17.41 -22.11
N CYS A 81 6.52 -16.86 -21.17
CA CYS A 81 5.97 -16.00 -20.15
C CYS A 81 5.38 -14.76 -20.82
N CYS A 82 4.28 -14.23 -20.29
CA CYS A 82 3.82 -12.92 -20.72
C CYS A 82 4.95 -11.90 -20.50
N SER A 83 4.98 -10.83 -21.29
CA SER A 83 6.00 -9.77 -21.22
C SER A 83 6.32 -9.39 -19.78
N ASP A 84 7.55 -8.93 -19.52
CA ASP A 84 8.01 -8.33 -18.26
C ASP A 84 6.97 -7.60 -17.43
N ALA A 85 6.13 -6.84 -18.11
CA ALA A 85 4.97 -6.18 -17.59
C ALA A 85 4.21 -7.11 -16.61
N ASP A 86 3.81 -8.31 -17.01
CA ASP A 86 2.91 -9.15 -16.22
C ASP A 86 3.62 -9.99 -15.15
N GLY A 87 4.95 -9.95 -15.11
CA GLY A 87 5.74 -10.55 -14.05
C GLY A 87 5.68 -9.71 -12.79
N SER A 88 5.42 -10.34 -11.65
CA SER A 88 5.42 -9.70 -10.35
C SER A 88 6.37 -10.41 -9.39
N ALA A 89 7.19 -9.64 -8.68
CA ALA A 89 8.04 -10.17 -7.64
C ALA A 89 7.19 -10.52 -6.41
N VAL A 90 7.44 -11.69 -5.85
CA VAL A 90 6.74 -12.23 -4.69
C VAL A 90 7.71 -12.23 -3.50
N SER A 91 7.22 -11.85 -2.32
CA SER A 91 8.01 -11.92 -1.09
C SER A 91 8.06 -13.36 -0.57
N ASP A 92 9.06 -13.72 0.22
CA ASP A 92 9.24 -15.11 0.69
C ASP A 92 8.10 -15.62 1.59
N VAL A 93 7.30 -14.73 2.17
CA VAL A 93 6.08 -15.10 2.92
C VAL A 93 4.85 -15.25 2.03
N ASP A 94 4.92 -14.77 0.79
CA ASP A 94 3.86 -14.84 -0.22
C ASP A 94 4.06 -16.02 -1.18
N TRP A 95 5.01 -16.92 -0.93
CA TRP A 95 5.11 -18.21 -1.61
C TRP A 95 5.68 -19.29 -0.69
N GLU A 96 5.35 -20.54 -0.95
CA GLU A 96 5.87 -21.68 -0.18
C GLU A 96 5.76 -22.98 -0.98
N THR A 97 6.41 -24.03 -0.49
CA THR A 97 6.32 -25.37 -1.07
C THR A 97 5.48 -26.26 -0.16
N LEU A 98 4.36 -26.78 -0.66
CA LEU A 98 3.49 -27.71 0.06
C LEU A 98 3.32 -29.00 -0.76
N GLY A 99 3.68 -30.14 -0.17
CA GLY A 99 3.47 -31.45 -0.80
C GLY A 99 4.25 -31.65 -2.11
N GLY A 100 5.38 -30.96 -2.28
CA GLY A 100 6.20 -31.03 -3.50
C GLY A 100 5.83 -30.02 -4.59
N HIS A 101 4.75 -29.26 -4.40
CA HIS A 101 4.30 -28.22 -5.33
C HIS A 101 4.50 -26.83 -4.72
N TYR A 102 4.76 -25.83 -5.57
CA TYR A 102 4.78 -24.44 -5.13
C TYR A 102 3.35 -23.92 -4.99
N ARG A 103 3.11 -23.04 -4.01
CA ARG A 103 1.92 -22.21 -3.92
C ARG A 103 2.33 -20.77 -3.68
N VAL A 104 1.58 -19.84 -4.24
CA VAL A 104 1.84 -18.40 -4.11
C VAL A 104 0.58 -17.70 -3.66
N ARG A 105 0.71 -16.66 -2.86
CA ARG A 105 -0.40 -15.85 -2.38
C ARG A 105 -0.65 -14.70 -3.34
N ILE A 106 -1.81 -14.70 -3.99
CA ILE A 106 -2.25 -13.65 -4.92
C ILE A 106 -3.58 -13.13 -4.40
N ASP A 107 -3.69 -11.81 -4.24
CA ASP A 107 -4.89 -11.14 -3.68
C ASP A 107 -5.35 -11.71 -2.33
N GLY A 108 -4.41 -12.23 -1.53
CA GLY A 108 -4.71 -12.83 -0.22
C GLY A 108 -5.10 -14.30 -0.27
N GLU A 109 -5.24 -14.90 -1.46
CA GLU A 109 -5.58 -16.31 -1.63
C GLU A 109 -4.36 -17.13 -2.04
N TRP A 110 -4.25 -18.36 -1.52
CA TRP A 110 -3.21 -19.31 -1.92
C TRP A 110 -3.59 -19.98 -3.22
N VAL A 111 -2.74 -19.81 -4.24
CA VAL A 111 -2.89 -20.42 -5.57
C VAL A 111 -1.78 -21.45 -5.76
N THR A 112 -2.14 -22.69 -6.03
CA THR A 112 -1.17 -23.74 -6.38
C THR A 112 -0.59 -23.46 -7.75
N VAL A 113 0.75 -23.48 -7.83
CA VAL A 113 1.50 -23.37 -9.07
C VAL A 113 1.50 -24.73 -9.75
N PRO A 114 0.99 -24.85 -10.98
CA PRO A 114 1.10 -26.09 -11.73
C PRO A 114 2.56 -26.35 -12.12
N ASP A 115 3.00 -27.60 -12.10
CA ASP A 115 4.42 -27.96 -12.32
C ASP A 115 4.93 -27.50 -13.68
N GLU A 116 4.08 -27.53 -14.71
CA GLU A 116 4.41 -27.06 -16.05
C GLU A 116 4.54 -25.54 -16.16
N ALA A 117 4.10 -24.77 -15.15
CA ALA A 117 4.33 -23.33 -15.08
C ALA A 117 5.69 -22.96 -14.47
N VAL A 118 6.39 -23.91 -13.85
CA VAL A 118 7.69 -23.66 -13.22
C VAL A 118 8.76 -23.47 -14.29
N ILE A 119 9.47 -22.35 -14.22
CA ILE A 119 10.61 -22.06 -15.07
C ILE A 119 11.82 -22.84 -14.54
N THR A 120 12.49 -23.56 -15.44
CA THR A 120 13.68 -24.38 -15.12
C THR A 120 15.00 -23.64 -15.35
N GLU A 121 14.96 -22.48 -16.00
CA GLU A 121 16.13 -21.63 -16.18
C GLU A 121 16.64 -21.06 -14.85
N PRO A 122 17.96 -20.81 -14.72
CA PRO A 122 18.52 -20.19 -13.53
C PRO A 122 17.93 -18.80 -13.25
N ASN A 123 17.49 -18.56 -12.02
CA ASN A 123 16.96 -17.27 -11.60
C ASN A 123 18.08 -16.22 -11.44
N ARG A 124 18.23 -15.32 -12.42
CA ARG A 124 19.24 -14.24 -12.39
C ARG A 124 18.87 -13.06 -11.49
N ILE A 125 17.60 -12.96 -11.08
CA ILE A 125 17.09 -11.88 -10.21
C ILE A 125 17.19 -12.29 -8.73
N GLY A 126 17.25 -13.59 -8.44
CA GLY A 126 17.35 -14.16 -7.10
C GLY A 126 16.05 -14.13 -6.28
N ARG A 127 15.06 -13.34 -6.70
CA ARG A 127 13.74 -13.22 -6.06
C ARG A 127 12.72 -14.13 -6.75
N THR A 128 11.71 -14.57 -6.01
CA THR A 128 10.59 -15.31 -6.60
C THR A 128 9.77 -14.40 -7.50
N MET A 129 9.44 -14.88 -8.69
CA MET A 129 8.63 -14.16 -9.68
C MET A 129 7.43 -14.99 -10.10
N VAL A 130 6.28 -14.35 -10.30
CA VAL A 130 5.06 -14.99 -10.79
C VAL A 130 4.40 -14.17 -11.89
N TRP A 131 3.90 -14.85 -12.92
CA TRP A 131 3.14 -14.27 -14.02
C TRP A 131 1.70 -14.81 -13.98
N PRO A 132 0.82 -14.15 -13.22
CA PRO A 132 -0.58 -14.54 -13.14
C PRO A 132 -1.36 -14.01 -14.36
N ILE A 133 -2.22 -14.85 -14.89
CA ILE A 133 -3.24 -14.48 -15.87
C ILE A 133 -4.58 -14.46 -15.15
N ARG A 134 -5.19 -13.28 -15.12
CA ARG A 134 -6.54 -13.05 -14.59
C ARG A 134 -7.54 -13.28 -15.71
N GLY A 135 -8.31 -14.34 -15.62
CA GLY A 135 -9.37 -14.67 -16.57
C GLY A 135 -10.74 -14.71 -15.89
N TYR A 136 -11.78 -14.99 -16.68
CA TYR A 136 -13.15 -15.16 -16.18
C TYR A 136 -13.31 -16.38 -15.25
N LEU A 137 -12.43 -17.39 -15.37
CA LEU A 137 -12.39 -18.57 -14.50
C LEU A 137 -11.53 -18.37 -13.24
N GLY A 138 -10.99 -17.16 -13.02
CA GLY A 138 -10.10 -16.86 -11.91
C GLY A 138 -8.65 -16.67 -12.33
N ILE A 139 -7.75 -16.83 -11.35
CA ILE A 139 -6.31 -16.62 -11.50
C ILE A 139 -5.64 -17.93 -11.92
N SER A 140 -4.88 -17.89 -13.01
CA SER A 140 -4.04 -19.00 -13.46
C SER A 140 -2.58 -18.58 -13.54
N ILE A 141 -1.65 -19.48 -13.26
CA ILE A 141 -0.21 -19.18 -13.30
C ILE A 141 0.35 -19.60 -14.65
N ARG A 142 0.86 -18.63 -15.43
CA ARG A 142 1.54 -18.86 -16.71
C ARG A 142 2.98 -19.28 -16.50
N CYS A 143 3.67 -18.53 -15.65
CA CYS A 143 5.05 -18.75 -15.28
C CYS A 143 5.26 -18.52 -13.79
N PHE A 144 6.15 -19.32 -13.22
CA PHE A 144 6.63 -19.18 -11.85
C PHE A 144 8.12 -19.44 -11.84
N MET A 145 8.89 -18.50 -11.30
CA MET A 145 10.32 -18.64 -11.08
C MET A 145 10.56 -18.67 -9.58
N PRO A 146 11.02 -19.81 -9.02
CA PRO A 146 11.37 -19.86 -7.61
C PRO A 146 12.57 -18.95 -7.32
N GLY A 147 12.50 -18.24 -6.21
CA GLY A 147 13.62 -17.51 -5.63
C GLY A 147 14.64 -18.45 -4.99
N SER A 148 15.83 -17.93 -4.75
CA SER A 148 16.80 -18.61 -3.90
C SER A 148 16.34 -18.44 -2.46
N MET A 149 15.92 -19.54 -1.82
CA MET A 149 15.67 -19.57 -0.37
C MET A 149 17.00 -19.32 0.35
N THR A 150 17.31 -18.07 0.67
CA THR A 150 18.45 -17.69 1.54
C THR A 150 17.95 -17.30 2.91
#